data_AF-A0A3D2TMG9-F1
#
_entry.id   AF-A0A3D2TMG9-F1
#
_cell.length_a   1.000
_cell.length_b   1.000
_cell.length_c   1.000
_cell.angle_alpha   90.00
_cell.angle_beta   90.00
_cell.angle_gamma   90.00
#
_symmetry.space_group_name_H-M   'P 1'
#
loop_
_entity.id
_entity.type
_entity.pdbx_description
1 polymer ?
#
loop_
_entity_poly.entity_id
_entity_poly.type
_entity_poly.pdbx_seq_one_letter_code
_entity_poly.pdbx_strand_id
1 'polypeptide(L)'
;ACAPSQEAVEVMKERGLDLSKHESQPLTDKLAKHADIILTLTNGHLHALKRRWPDCSQRTYTLRSDGGDINDPIGGTIGLYRECAEQITNALKDRVADIDFSQTT
;
A
#
# COMPACT_ATOMS: atom_id res chain seq x y z
N ALA A 1 17.27 -1.03 -6.67
CA ALA A 1 15.89 -1.50 -6.67
C ALA A 1 15.86 -2.94 -6.18
N CYS A 2 14.89 -3.30 -5.35
CA CYS A 2 14.65 -4.69 -4.96
C CYS A 2 13.47 -5.21 -5.78
N ALA A 3 13.61 -6.38 -6.38
CA ALA A 3 12.52 -7.07 -7.04
C ALA A 3 11.49 -7.56 -6.00
N PRO A 4 10.22 -7.74 -6.36
CA PRO A 4 9.24 -8.37 -5.48
C PRO A 4 9.67 -9.79 -5.12
N SER A 5 9.21 -10.27 -3.96
CA SER A 5 9.38 -11.67 -3.59
C SER A 5 8.65 -12.59 -4.57
N GLN A 6 9.17 -13.81 -4.77
CA GLN A 6 8.62 -14.74 -5.76
C GLN A 6 7.17 -15.13 -5.42
N GLU A 7 6.88 -15.27 -4.13
CA GLU A 7 5.56 -15.59 -3.61
C GLU A 7 4.54 -14.49 -3.93
N ALA A 8 4.94 -13.21 -3.84
CA ALA A 8 4.08 -12.09 -4.22
C ALA A 8 3.77 -12.09 -5.73
N VAL A 9 4.77 -12.39 -6.57
CA VAL A 9 4.58 -12.51 -8.02
C VAL A 9 3.65 -13.67 -8.35
N GLU A 10 3.82 -14.83 -7.71
CA GLU A 10 2.98 -16.00 -7.92
C GLU A 10 1.51 -15.73 -7.54
N VAL A 11 1.27 -15.21 -6.33
CA VAL A 11 -0.09 -14.90 -5.86
C VAL A 11 -0.78 -13.84 -6.71
N MET A 12 -0.04 -12.84 -7.22
CA MET A 12 -0.63 -11.85 -8.13
C MET A 12 -0.89 -12.41 -9.52
N LYS A 13 -0.03 -13.31 -10.00
CA LYS A 13 -0.24 -13.99 -11.28
C LYS A 13 -1.47 -14.88 -11.26
N GLU A 14 -1.76 -15.56 -10.15
CA GLU A 14 -3.02 -16.29 -9.92
C GLU A 14 -4.25 -15.38 -10.08
N ARG A 15 -4.10 -14.08 -9.77
CA ARG A 15 -5.14 -13.04 -9.91
C ARG A 15 -5.12 -12.33 -11.26
N GLY A 16 -4.31 -12.79 -12.22
CA GLY A 16 -4.17 -12.18 -13.54
C GLY A 16 -3.36 -10.88 -13.58
N LEU A 17 -2.57 -10.59 -12.54
CA LEU A 17 -1.71 -9.41 -12.43
C LEU A 17 -0.24 -9.79 -12.54
N ASP A 18 0.56 -9.00 -13.28
CA ASP A 18 1.99 -9.23 -13.42
C ASP A 18 2.80 -8.21 -12.59
N LEU A 19 3.40 -8.68 -11.49
CA LEU A 19 4.30 -7.89 -10.65
C LEU A 19 5.77 -7.99 -11.04
N SER A 20 6.15 -8.78 -12.05
CA SER A 20 7.57 -9.09 -12.35
C SER A 20 8.44 -7.86 -12.65
N LYS A 21 7.82 -6.76 -13.10
CA LYS A 21 8.48 -5.48 -13.42
C LYS A 21 8.42 -4.47 -12.27
N HIS A 22 7.81 -4.82 -11.14
CA HIS A 22 7.76 -3.94 -9.98
C HIS A 22 9.14 -3.79 -9.36
N GLU A 23 9.45 -2.58 -8.91
CA GLU A 23 10.70 -2.29 -8.23
C GLU A 23 10.43 -1.42 -7.01
N SER A 24 10.94 -1.87 -5.85
CA SER A 24 10.86 -1.07 -4.64
C SER A 24 11.66 0.22 -4.79
N GLN A 25 11.00 1.35 -4.53
CA GLN A 25 11.59 2.68 -4.48
C GLN A 25 11.42 3.32 -3.10
N PRO A 26 12.46 3.98 -2.55
CA PRO A 26 12.31 4.77 -1.34
C PRO A 26 11.34 5.95 -1.54
N LEU A 27 10.56 6.26 -0.51
CA LEU A 27 9.75 7.48 -0.51
C LEU A 27 10.66 8.71 -0.44
N THR A 28 10.47 9.64 -1.38
CA THR A 28 11.22 10.90 -1.45
C THR A 28 10.31 12.09 -1.14
N ASP A 29 10.89 13.23 -0.75
CA ASP A 29 10.14 14.47 -0.53
C ASP A 29 9.31 14.87 -1.75
N LYS A 30 9.85 14.66 -2.96
CA LYS A 30 9.15 14.98 -4.21
C LYS A 30 7.88 14.13 -4.35
N LEU A 31 7.99 12.82 -4.11
CA LEU A 31 6.86 11.89 -4.17
C LEU A 31 5.82 12.23 -3.10
N ALA A 32 6.23 12.45 -1.85
CA ALA A 32 5.34 12.79 -0.75
C ALA A 32 4.60 14.12 -0.99
N LYS A 33 5.25 15.09 -1.65
CA LYS A 33 4.65 16.39 -1.99
C LYS A 33 3.68 16.32 -3.17
N HIS A 34 3.93 15.46 -4.16
CA HIS A 34 3.09 15.34 -5.35
C HIS A 34 1.86 14.45 -5.14
N ALA A 35 1.90 13.51 -4.20
CA ALA A 35 0.77 12.63 -3.96
C ALA A 35 -0.41 13.40 -3.34
N ASP A 36 -1.58 13.33 -3.97
CA ASP A 36 -2.85 13.86 -3.42
C ASP A 36 -3.30 13.05 -2.21
N ILE A 37 -3.05 11.74 -2.22
CA ILE A 37 -3.36 10.80 -1.14
C ILE A 37 -2.19 9.83 -0.97
N ILE A 38 -1.80 9.57 0.28
CA ILE A 38 -0.79 8.57 0.63
C ILE A 38 -1.44 7.51 1.51
N LEU A 39 -1.42 6.25 1.06
CA LEU A 39 -1.99 5.11 1.77
C LEU A 39 -0.88 4.20 2.30
N THR A 40 -0.87 3.93 3.60
CA THR A 40 0.12 3.07 4.26
C THR A 40 -0.47 1.73 4.69
N LEU A 41 0.32 0.66 4.65
CA LEU A 41 -0.14 -0.66 5.08
C LEU A 41 -0.25 -0.81 6.61
N THR A 42 0.47 0.03 7.38
CA THR A 42 0.46 -0.04 8.86
C THR A 42 0.45 1.36 9.48
N ASN A 43 0.04 1.43 10.75
CA ASN A 43 0.13 2.60 11.61
C ASN A 43 1.57 2.99 11.92
N GLY A 44 2.48 2.00 12.00
CA GLY A 44 3.91 2.25 12.14
C GLY A 44 4.44 3.11 10.99
N HIS A 45 4.08 2.75 9.76
CA HIS A 45 4.42 3.54 8.56
C HIS A 45 3.74 4.91 8.57
N LEU A 46 2.45 4.97 8.92
CA LEU A 46 1.71 6.23 9.02
C LEU A 46 2.40 7.22 9.98
N HIS A 47 2.75 6.76 11.19
CA HIS A 47 3.42 7.59 12.18
C HIS A 47 4.83 7.99 11.74
N ALA A 48 5.57 7.11 11.06
CA ALA A 48 6.88 7.43 10.51
C ALA A 48 6.79 8.54 9.44
N LEU A 49 5.82 8.44 8.53
CA LEU A 49 5.55 9.46 7.54
C LEU A 49 5.16 10.80 8.18
N LYS A 50 4.22 10.80 9.12
CA LYS A 50 3.76 12.04 9.78
C LYS A 50 4.88 12.76 10.53
N ARG A 51 5.80 12.02 11.15
CA ARG A 51 6.98 12.60 11.80
C ARG A 51 7.98 13.18 10.80
N ARG A 52 8.17 12.51 9.66
CA ARG A 52 9.18 12.90 8.66
C ARG A 52 8.69 14.00 7.72
N TRP A 53 7.40 13.97 7.37
CA TRP A 53 6.73 14.89 6.45
C TRP A 53 5.42 15.40 7.06
N PRO A 54 5.51 16.35 8.00
CA PRO A 54 4.31 16.92 8.64
C PRO A 54 3.35 17.57 7.63
N ASP A 55 3.87 18.13 6.53
CA ASP A 55 3.08 18.80 5.49
C ASP A 55 2.10 17.87 4.74
N CYS A 56 2.39 16.56 4.68
CA CYS A 56 1.49 15.57 4.05
C CYS A 56 0.62 14.82 5.06
N SER A 57 0.71 15.14 6.35
CA SER A 57 0.01 14.42 7.42
C SER A 57 -1.51 14.40 7.24
N GLN A 58 -2.09 15.48 6.72
CA GLN A 58 -3.54 15.58 6.48
C GLN A 58 -4.04 14.69 5.35
N ARG A 59 -3.16 14.27 4.42
CA ARG A 59 -3.47 13.41 3.27
C ARG A 59 -2.86 12.02 3.37
N THR A 60 -2.32 11.67 4.53
CA THR A 60 -1.72 10.35 4.78
C THR A 60 -2.64 9.53 5.67
N TYR A 61 -3.03 8.34 5.22
CA TYR A 61 -3.96 7.45 5.90
C TYR A 61 -3.47 5.99 5.83
N THR A 62 -3.99 5.13 6.69
CA THR A 62 -3.84 3.67 6.51
C THR A 62 -4.70 3.19 5.35
N LEU A 63 -4.29 2.13 4.66
CA LEU A 63 -5.08 1.56 3.56
C LEU A 63 -6.44 1.08 4.07
N ARG A 64 -6.47 0.38 5.22
CA ARG A 64 -7.72 0.04 5.90
C ARG A 64 -8.41 1.30 6.44
N SER A 65 -9.70 1.43 6.17
CA SER A 65 -10.55 2.55 6.60
C SER A 65 -10.80 2.55 8.11
N ASP A 66 -10.81 1.37 8.74
CA ASP A 66 -10.94 1.18 10.18
C ASP A 66 -9.67 1.54 10.99
N GLY A 67 -8.60 1.97 10.31
CA GLY A 67 -7.34 2.29 10.95
C GLY A 67 -6.50 1.07 11.32
N GLY A 68 -6.89 -0.14 10.91
CA GLY A 68 -6.13 -1.35 11.17
C GLY A 68 -4.87 -1.49 10.31
N ASP A 69 -3.99 -2.39 10.74
CA ASP A 69 -2.80 -2.78 9.99
C ASP A 69 -3.12 -3.92 9.01
N ILE A 70 -2.35 -3.99 7.93
CA ILE A 70 -2.29 -5.12 7.02
C ILE A 70 -1.05 -5.92 7.37
N ASN A 71 -1.23 -7.23 7.57
CA ASN A 71 -0.14 -8.10 7.98
C ASN A 71 0.91 -8.22 6.89
N ASP A 72 2.18 -8.08 7.28
CA ASP A 72 3.32 -8.21 6.38
C ASP A 72 3.64 -9.71 6.15
N PRO A 73 3.59 -10.22 4.91
CA PRO A 73 3.82 -11.62 4.60
C PRO A 73 5.31 -11.97 4.42
N ILE A 74 6.23 -11.01 4.59
CA ILE A 74 7.67 -11.23 4.35
C ILE A 74 8.20 -12.41 5.17
N GLY A 75 8.87 -13.35 4.48
CA GLY A 75 9.44 -14.56 5.08
C GLY A 75 8.40 -15.63 5.46
N GLY A 76 7.12 -15.40 5.17
CA GLY A 76 6.02 -16.31 5.42
C GLY A 76 5.79 -17.35 4.32
N THR A 77 4.75 -18.16 4.49
CA THR A 77 4.29 -19.11 3.47
C THR A 77 3.50 -18.40 2.37
N ILE A 78 3.34 -19.05 1.22
CA ILE A 78 2.47 -18.55 0.14
C ILE A 78 1.03 -18.27 0.61
N GLY A 79 0.54 -19.01 1.62
CA GLY A 79 -0.77 -18.76 2.24
C GLY A 79 -0.86 -17.39 2.89
N LEU A 80 0.19 -16.95 3.59
CA LEU A 80 0.25 -15.60 4.18
C LEU A 80 0.25 -14.51 3.11
N TYR A 81 0.92 -14.75 1.97
CA TYR A 81 0.85 -13.82 0.83
C TYR A 81 -0.56 -13.74 0.24
N ARG A 82 -1.29 -14.87 0.14
CA ARG A 82 -2.69 -14.87 -0.29
C ARG A 82 -3.59 -14.10 0.67
N GLU A 83 -3.45 -14.32 1.98
CA GLU A 83 -4.20 -13.59 3.00
C GLU A 83 -3.91 -12.09 2.97
N CYS A 84 -2.63 -11.71 2.85
CA CYS A 84 -2.23 -10.30 2.71
C CYS A 84 -2.84 -9.68 1.45
N ALA A 85 -2.79 -10.38 0.32
CA ALA A 85 -3.42 -9.94 -0.93
C ALA A 85 -4.94 -9.75 -0.79
N GLU A 86 -5.63 -10.62 -0.06
CA GLU A 86 -7.06 -10.47 0.25
C GLU A 86 -7.33 -9.26 1.14
N GLN A 87 -6.55 -9.06 2.21
CA GLN A 87 -6.67 -7.88 3.08
C GLN A 87 -6.51 -6.58 2.31
N ILE A 88 -5.49 -6.49 1.44
CA ILE A 88 -5.27 -5.34 0.55
C ILE A 88 -6.45 -5.16 -0.39
N THR A 89 -6.95 -6.23 -1.00
CA THR A 89 -8.08 -6.16 -1.95
C THR A 89 -9.35 -5.65 -1.29
N ASN A 90 -9.67 -6.13 -0.09
CA ASN A 90 -10.85 -5.69 0.64
C ASN A 90 -10.73 -4.23 1.06
N ALA A 91 -9.58 -3.84 1.62
CA ALA A 91 -9.34 -2.44 2.01
C ALA A 91 -9.38 -1.49 0.80
N LEU A 92 -8.88 -1.93 -0.37
CA LEU A 92 -8.97 -1.15 -1.61
C LEU A 92 -10.42 -0.96 -2.07
N LYS A 93 -11.30 -1.96 -1.95
CA LYS A 93 -12.71 -1.82 -2.33
C LYS A 93 -13.40 -0.74 -1.51
N ASP A 94 -13.17 -0.73 -0.20
CA ASP A 94 -13.72 0.29 0.70
C ASP A 94 -13.17 1.68 0.32
N ARG A 95 -11.85 1.79 0.10
CA ARG A 95 -11.22 3.06 -0.27
C ARG A 95 -11.68 3.60 -1.62
N VAL A 96 -11.84 2.74 -2.62
CA VAL A 96 -12.33 3.16 -3.94
C VAL A 96 -13.78 3.64 -3.87
N ALA A 97 -14.58 3.09 -2.96
CA ALA A 97 -15.95 3.58 -2.72
C ALA A 97 -15.96 4.94 -2.01
N ASP A 98 -15.00 5.19 -1.12
CA ASP A 98 -14.89 6.45 -0.36
C ASP A 98 -14.20 7.59 -1.15
N ILE A 99 -13.29 7.26 -2.07
CA ILE A 99 -12.50 8.24 -2.82
C ILE A 99 -13.26 8.66 -4.08
N ASP A 100 -13.65 9.92 -4.13
CA ASP A 100 -14.18 10.54 -5.34
C ASP A 100 -13.04 10.94 -6.29
N PHE A 101 -12.85 10.17 -7.35
CA PHE A 101 -11.84 10.42 -8.38
C PHE A 101 -12.23 11.56 -9.35
N SER A 102 -13.42 12.17 -9.21
CA SER A 102 -13.85 13.27 -10.10
C SER A 102 -13.23 14.63 -9.76
N GLN A 103 -12.50 14.72 -8.64
CA GLN A 103 -11.91 15.97 -8.12
C GLN A 103 -10.40 16.11 -8.41
N THR A 104 -9.83 15.31 -9.32
CA THR A 104 -8.43 15.46 -9.71
C THR A 104 -8.31 16.57 -10.76
N THR A 105 -7.84 17.76 -10.33
CA THR A 105 -7.54 18.91 -11.20
C THR A 105 -6.20 18.74 -11.91
#